data_AF-A0AAD9MQQ9-F1
#
_entry.id   AF-A0AAD9MQQ9-F1
#
_cell.length_a   1.000
_cell.length_b   1.000
_cell.length_c   1.000
_cell.angle_alpha   90.00
_cell.angle_beta   90.00
_cell.angle_gamma   90.00
#
_symmetry.space_group_name_H-M   'P 1'
#
loop_
_entity.id
_entity.type
_entity.pdbx_description
1 polymer ?
#
loop_
_entity_poly.entity_id
_entity_poly.type
_entity_poly.pdbx_seq_one_letter_code
_entity_poly.pdbx_strand_id
1 'polypeptide(L)'
;MKRNNGTPNEFHQSVVIAIQQMRRCLLNRTLRSCVYDSEVNPEEYQPVNRIGSVFLRASIYYVYIADWLEVFPRDQFLVIRAEDYYNNRSGVLADVYQFLGLRHVGPKLFRINNKSVVNRGMQHNKVMSRETRIMLTDFFKPYNIKLAELLRDKRFLWNTRV
;
A
#
# COMPACT_ATOMS: atom_id res chain seq x y z
N MET A 1 15.68 -1.03 -17.53
CA MET A 1 15.13 -2.40 -17.41
C MET A 1 13.61 -2.35 -17.59
N LYS A 2 13.06 -2.94 -18.65
CA LYS A 2 11.59 -3.10 -18.77
C LYS A 2 11.16 -4.15 -17.74
N ARG A 3 10.34 -3.76 -16.74
CA ARG A 3 9.68 -4.74 -15.86
C ARG A 3 8.67 -5.49 -16.72
N ASN A 4 8.88 -6.79 -16.93
CA ASN A 4 7.93 -7.62 -17.65
C ASN A 4 6.76 -7.90 -16.70
N ASN A 5 5.74 -7.07 -16.79
CA ASN A 5 4.54 -7.25 -15.99
C ASN A 5 3.82 -8.46 -16.55
N GLY A 6 3.77 -9.54 -15.78
CA GLY A 6 3.14 -10.79 -16.17
C GLY A 6 1.71 -10.64 -16.70
N THR A 7 1.20 -11.67 -17.35
CA THR A 7 -0.22 -11.82 -17.65
C THR A 7 -1.05 -11.75 -16.36
N PRO A 8 -2.36 -11.43 -16.44
CA PRO A 8 -3.24 -11.49 -15.27
C PRO A 8 -3.21 -12.84 -14.55
N ASN A 9 -3.00 -13.94 -15.29
CA ASN A 9 -2.87 -15.28 -14.73
C ASN A 9 -1.54 -15.45 -13.96
N GLU A 10 -0.42 -14.99 -14.52
CA GLU A 10 0.86 -15.01 -13.80
C GLU A 10 0.78 -14.18 -12.52
N PHE A 11 0.15 -13.01 -12.56
CA PHE A 11 -0.10 -12.21 -11.36
C PHE A 11 -0.97 -12.94 -10.33
N HIS A 12 -2.02 -13.63 -10.77
CA HIS A 12 -2.86 -14.46 -9.89
C HIS A 12 -2.02 -15.54 -9.19
N GLN A 13 -1.18 -16.27 -9.94
CA GLN A 13 -0.32 -17.30 -9.35
C GLN A 13 0.66 -16.71 -8.32
N SER A 14 1.27 -15.56 -8.60
CA SER A 14 2.14 -14.87 -7.65
C SER A 14 1.39 -14.47 -6.37
N VAL A 15 0.13 -14.03 -6.48
CA VAL A 15 -0.71 -13.71 -5.31
C VAL A 15 -1.03 -14.95 -4.48
N VAL A 16 -1.41 -16.06 -5.12
CA VAL A 16 -1.71 -17.33 -4.44
C VAL A 16 -0.51 -17.80 -3.63
N ILE A 17 0.68 -17.83 -4.26
CA ILE A 17 1.93 -18.25 -3.61
C ILE A 17 2.25 -17.32 -2.42
N ALA A 18 2.20 -16.00 -2.61
CA ALA A 18 2.52 -15.04 -1.56
C ALA A 18 1.57 -15.15 -0.35
N ILE A 19 0.27 -15.35 -0.58
CA ILE A 19 -0.71 -15.57 0.50
C ILE A 19 -0.43 -16.89 1.23
N GLN A 20 -0.12 -17.97 0.51
CA GLN A 20 0.19 -19.26 1.12
C GLN A 20 1.45 -19.18 1.99
N GLN A 21 2.51 -18.55 1.51
CA GLN A 21 3.73 -18.32 2.29
C GLN A 21 3.44 -17.53 3.57
N MET A 22 2.66 -16.44 3.45
CA MET A 22 2.29 -15.63 4.59
C MET A 22 1.48 -16.43 5.62
N ARG A 23 0.48 -17.21 5.16
CA ARG A 23 -0.32 -18.09 6.04
C ARG A 23 0.55 -19.13 6.75
N ARG A 24 1.48 -19.77 6.04
CA ARG A 24 2.42 -20.74 6.64
C ARG A 24 3.28 -20.11 7.72
N CYS A 25 3.81 -18.91 7.48
CA CYS A 25 4.58 -18.19 8.49
C CYS A 25 3.74 -17.92 9.75
N LEU A 26 2.50 -17.46 9.58
CA LEU A 26 1.58 -17.12 10.66
C LEU A 26 1.12 -18.33 11.50
N LEU A 27 1.39 -19.58 11.09
CA LEU A 27 1.10 -20.75 11.91
C LEU A 27 1.99 -20.82 13.16
N ASN A 28 3.24 -20.37 13.04
CA ASN A 28 4.26 -20.57 14.08
C ASN A 28 4.91 -19.26 14.55
N ARG A 29 4.61 -18.13 13.90
CA ARG A 29 5.25 -16.84 14.15
C ARG A 29 4.23 -15.72 14.24
N THR A 30 4.61 -14.61 14.88
CA THR A 30 3.77 -13.42 14.99
C THR A 30 3.63 -12.72 13.64
N LEU A 31 2.56 -11.93 13.47
CA LEU A 31 2.36 -11.10 12.29
C LEU A 31 3.56 -10.17 12.03
N ARG A 32 4.06 -9.52 13.09
CA ARG A 32 5.24 -8.63 13.00
C ARG A 32 6.46 -9.40 12.49
N SER A 33 6.75 -10.59 13.03
CA SER A 33 7.84 -11.44 12.55
C SER A 33 7.65 -11.79 11.06
N CYS A 34 6.47 -12.25 10.65
CA CYS A 34 6.23 -12.62 9.25
C CYS A 34 6.30 -11.44 8.26
N VAL A 35 5.98 -10.23 8.69
CA VAL A 35 6.07 -9.02 7.86
C VAL A 35 7.51 -8.55 7.69
N TYR A 36 8.31 -8.58 8.76
CA TYR A 36 9.69 -8.09 8.77
C TYR A 36 10.74 -9.15 8.40
N ASP A 37 10.44 -10.44 8.56
CA ASP A 37 11.39 -11.51 8.30
C ASP A 37 11.66 -11.67 6.80
N SER A 38 12.76 -11.04 6.36
CA SER A 38 13.44 -11.26 5.10
C SER A 38 14.69 -12.15 5.24
N GLU A 39 14.98 -12.69 6.43
CA GLU A 39 16.28 -13.30 6.76
C GLU A 39 16.29 -14.83 6.80
N VAL A 40 15.15 -15.53 6.76
CA VAL A 40 15.14 -17.02 6.87
C VAL A 40 15.17 -17.77 5.53
N ASN A 41 15.40 -17.11 4.39
CA ASN A 41 15.45 -17.87 3.14
C ASN A 41 16.32 -17.22 2.03
N PRO A 42 17.65 -17.41 2.06
CA PRO A 42 18.54 -17.01 0.97
C PRO A 42 18.18 -17.65 -0.37
N GLU A 43 17.53 -18.83 -0.35
CA GLU A 43 17.00 -19.50 -1.54
C GLU A 43 15.64 -18.96 -2.01
N GLU A 44 14.90 -18.22 -1.17
CA GLU A 44 13.71 -17.45 -1.58
C GLU A 44 14.07 -16.02 -2.01
N TYR A 45 15.33 -15.63 -1.77
CA TYR A 45 16.04 -14.59 -2.51
C TYR A 45 16.67 -15.13 -3.80
N GLN A 46 16.28 -16.33 -4.25
CA GLN A 46 16.21 -16.52 -5.70
C GLN A 46 15.18 -15.50 -6.20
N PRO A 47 15.48 -14.68 -7.21
CA PRO A 47 14.45 -13.92 -7.89
C PRO A 47 13.55 -14.96 -8.55
N VAL A 48 12.55 -15.48 -7.82
CA VAL A 48 11.50 -16.35 -8.34
C VAL A 48 10.74 -15.51 -9.33
N ASN A 49 11.31 -15.47 -10.53
CA ASN A 49 10.88 -14.85 -11.75
C ASN A 49 10.45 -13.38 -11.60
N ARG A 50 11.00 -12.52 -12.45
CA ARG A 50 10.72 -11.07 -12.56
C ARG A 50 9.28 -10.75 -12.98
N ILE A 51 8.36 -11.66 -12.73
CA ILE A 51 6.94 -11.66 -13.06
C ILE A 51 6.16 -11.47 -11.75
N GLY A 52 6.10 -10.21 -11.33
CA GLY A 52 5.20 -9.77 -10.26
C GLY A 52 5.69 -10.09 -8.85
N SER A 53 6.67 -9.32 -8.35
CA SER A 53 6.86 -9.19 -6.90
C SER A 53 5.58 -8.60 -6.32
N VAL A 54 4.68 -9.43 -5.83
CA VAL A 54 3.54 -8.95 -5.04
C VAL A 54 4.17 -8.49 -3.73
N PHE A 55 4.22 -7.17 -3.52
CA PHE A 55 4.74 -6.56 -2.28
C PHE A 55 3.78 -6.78 -1.11
N LEU A 56 3.24 -8.00 -0.98
CA LEU A 56 2.13 -8.35 -0.11
C LEU A 56 2.45 -8.05 1.35
N ARG A 57 3.66 -8.41 1.81
CA ARG A 57 4.13 -8.11 3.18
C ARG A 57 4.23 -6.60 3.42
N ALA A 58 4.86 -5.87 2.50
CA ALA A 58 5.00 -4.41 2.57
C ALA A 58 3.65 -3.66 2.47
N SER A 59 2.62 -4.29 1.88
CA SER A 59 1.26 -3.74 1.81
C SER A 59 0.46 -3.91 3.10
N ILE A 60 0.97 -4.59 4.14
CA ILE A 60 0.32 -4.67 5.45
C ILE A 60 0.69 -3.45 6.28
N TYR A 61 0.15 -2.29 5.90
CA TYR A 61 0.54 -0.98 6.46
C TYR A 61 0.37 -0.88 7.98
N TYR A 62 -0.61 -1.58 8.56
CA TYR A 62 -0.86 -1.59 9.99
C TYR A 62 0.40 -1.92 10.80
N VAL A 63 1.18 -2.93 10.39
CA VAL A 63 2.36 -3.37 11.14
C VAL A 63 3.39 -2.24 11.21
N TYR A 64 3.72 -1.67 10.06
CA TYR A 64 4.73 -0.60 9.99
C TYR A 64 4.28 0.67 10.71
N ILE A 65 3.02 1.08 10.52
CA ILE A 65 2.51 2.30 11.15
C ILE A 65 2.38 2.12 12.67
N ALA A 66 1.98 0.94 13.14
CA ALA A 66 1.95 0.65 14.57
C ALA A 66 3.35 0.80 15.19
N ASP A 67 4.37 0.19 14.57
CA ASP A 67 5.76 0.28 15.04
C ASP A 67 6.28 1.73 15.05
N TRP A 68 5.97 2.53 14.02
CA TRP A 68 6.34 3.95 13.99
C TRP A 68 5.67 4.75 15.13
N LEU A 69 4.42 4.43 15.47
CA LEU A 69 3.67 5.09 16.55
C LEU A 69 4.09 4.64 17.95
N GLU A 70 4.84 3.54 18.08
CA GLU A 70 5.50 3.17 19.36
C GLU A 70 6.64 4.15 19.70
N VAL A 71 7.26 4.76 18.69
CA VAL A 71 8.45 5.62 18.86
C VAL A 71 8.11 7.10 18.73
N PHE A 72 7.22 7.47 17.81
CA PHE A 72 6.90 8.85 17.49
C PHE A 72 5.42 9.16 17.80
N PRO A 73 5.15 10.31 18.45
CA PRO A 73 3.79 10.81 18.66
C PRO A 73 2.92 10.85 17.40
N ARG A 74 1.63 10.53 17.56
CA ARG A 74 0.67 10.43 16.45
C ARG A 74 0.49 11.74 15.68
N ASP A 75 0.61 12.89 16.34
CA ASP A 75 0.51 14.22 15.75
C ASP A 75 1.69 14.57 14.83
N GLN A 76 2.78 13.79 14.86
CA GLN A 76 3.90 13.88 13.90
C GLN A 76 3.71 13.04 12.63
N PHE A 77 2.53 12.44 12.43
CA PHE A 77 2.21 11.70 11.21
C PHE A 77 1.01 12.28 10.48
N LEU A 78 1.19 12.54 9.19
CA LEU A 78 0.11 12.78 8.24
C LEU A 78 -0.02 11.59 7.29
N VAL A 79 -1.11 10.83 7.41
CA VAL A 79 -1.40 9.70 6.52
C VAL A 79 -2.42 10.13 5.47
N ILE A 80 -2.02 10.10 4.20
CA ILE A 80 -2.81 10.59 3.07
C ILE A 80 -3.25 9.41 2.21
N ARG A 81 -4.54 9.34 1.92
CA ARG A 81 -5.10 8.42 0.93
C ARG A 81 -4.81 8.94 -0.48
N ALA A 82 -4.31 8.05 -1.34
CA ALA A 82 -4.03 8.40 -2.72
C ALA A 82 -5.32 8.80 -3.47
N GLU A 83 -6.44 8.16 -3.16
CA GLU A 83 -7.76 8.46 -3.71
C GLU A 83 -8.19 9.90 -3.41
N ASP A 84 -7.96 10.36 -2.18
CA ASP A 84 -8.29 11.74 -1.77
C ASP A 84 -7.37 12.74 -2.48
N TYR A 85 -6.08 12.41 -2.62
CA TYR A 85 -5.13 13.22 -3.39
C TYR A 85 -5.48 13.30 -4.88
N TYR A 86 -5.93 12.21 -5.49
CA TYR A 86 -6.32 12.21 -6.90
C TYR A 86 -7.64 12.95 -7.13
N ASN A 87 -8.58 12.87 -6.19
CA ASN A 87 -9.87 13.54 -6.28
C ASN A 87 -9.80 15.03 -5.94
N ASN A 88 -9.02 15.41 -4.93
CA ASN A 88 -8.88 16.80 -4.49
C ASN A 88 -7.43 17.12 -4.07
N ARG A 89 -6.54 17.19 -5.06
CA ARG A 89 -5.12 17.49 -4.88
C ARG A 89 -4.86 18.81 -4.13
N SER A 90 -5.58 19.87 -4.47
CA SER A 90 -5.38 21.19 -3.82
C SER A 90 -5.71 21.13 -2.33
N GLY A 91 -6.81 20.47 -1.95
CA GLY A 91 -7.20 20.33 -0.55
C GLY A 91 -6.19 19.53 0.24
N VAL A 92 -5.79 18.36 -0.27
CA VAL A 92 -4.77 17.53 0.38
C VAL A 92 -3.43 18.26 0.52
N LEU A 93 -3.01 19.03 -0.48
CA LEU A 93 -1.81 19.85 -0.35
C LEU A 93 -1.95 20.97 0.67
N ALA A 94 -3.13 21.56 0.84
CA ALA A 94 -3.36 22.53 1.92
C ALA A 94 -3.16 21.88 3.29
N ASP A 95 -3.69 20.67 3.49
CA ASP A 95 -3.50 19.89 4.72
C ASP A 95 -2.02 19.57 4.98
N VAL A 96 -1.26 19.20 3.93
CA VAL A 96 0.20 18.98 4.02
C VAL A 96 0.92 20.24 4.48
N TYR A 97 0.58 21.40 3.92
CA TYR A 97 1.21 22.67 4.30
C TYR A 97 0.92 23.03 5.75
N GLN A 98 -0.34 22.86 6.18
CA GLN A 98 -0.72 23.09 7.56
C GLN A 98 0.03 22.15 8.52
N PHE A 99 0.10 20.86 8.20
CA PHE A 99 0.81 19.86 8.99
C PHE A 99 2.30 20.19 9.14
N LEU A 100 2.94 20.68 8.07
CA LEU A 100 4.34 21.09 8.09
C LEU A 100 4.58 22.47 8.73
N GLY A 101 3.53 23.16 9.20
CA GLY A 101 3.65 24.52 9.77
C GLY A 101 4.03 25.58 8.74
N LEU A 102 3.77 25.34 7.45
CA LEU A 102 4.11 26.25 6.37
C LEU A 102 3.02 27.32 6.17
N ARG A 103 3.42 28.49 5.66
CA ARG A 103 2.48 29.56 5.34
C ARG A 103 1.46 29.10 4.30
N HIS A 104 0.20 29.48 4.52
CA HIS A 104 -0.88 29.22 3.57
C HIS A 104 -0.57 29.79 2.18
N VAL A 105 -0.63 28.92 1.16
CA VAL A 105 -0.19 29.23 -0.21
C VAL A 105 -1.30 29.87 -1.06
N GLY A 106 -2.55 29.84 -0.58
CA GLY A 106 -3.69 30.51 -1.22
C GLY A 106 -3.92 30.04 -2.66
N PRO A 107 -4.33 30.94 -3.59
CA PRO A 107 -4.67 30.58 -4.97
C PRO A 107 -3.55 29.90 -5.77
N LYS A 108 -2.30 29.98 -5.30
CA LYS A 108 -1.15 29.36 -5.98
C LYS A 108 -1.21 27.83 -5.96
N LEU A 109 -1.91 27.20 -5.01
CA LEU A 109 -2.11 25.74 -4.99
C LEU A 109 -2.90 25.25 -6.21
N PHE A 110 -3.87 26.02 -6.71
CA PHE A 110 -4.63 25.66 -7.92
C PHE A 110 -3.74 25.55 -9.16
N ARG A 111 -2.60 26.27 -9.20
CA ARG A 111 -1.64 26.17 -10.31
C ARG A 111 -0.91 24.81 -10.34
N ILE A 112 -0.89 24.08 -9.22
CA ILE A 112 -0.30 22.73 -9.14
C ILE A 112 -1.20 21.69 -9.80
N ASN A 113 -2.53 21.89 -9.77
CA ASN A 113 -3.46 20.98 -10.46
C ASN A 113 -3.25 20.96 -11.98
N ASN A 114 -2.79 22.07 -12.54
CA ASN A 114 -2.60 22.24 -13.99
C ASN A 114 -1.26 21.73 -14.51
N LYS A 115 -0.35 21.26 -13.64
CA LYS A 115 0.92 20.66 -14.08
C LYS A 115 0.69 19.22 -14.56
N SER A 116 1.26 18.90 -15.71
CA SER A 116 1.26 17.53 -16.23
C SER A 116 2.10 16.61 -15.32
N VAL A 117 1.63 15.38 -15.13
CA VAL A 117 2.38 14.36 -14.38
C VAL A 117 3.64 13.99 -15.17
N VAL A 118 4.79 14.31 -14.60
CA VAL A 118 6.12 13.89 -15.08
C VAL A 118 6.48 12.52 -14.51
N ASN A 119 7.39 11.78 -15.17
CA ASN A 119 7.81 10.43 -14.75
C ASN A 119 6.65 9.44 -14.58
N ARG A 120 5.70 9.41 -15.53
CA ARG A 120 4.68 8.36 -15.54
C ARG A 120 5.38 7.01 -15.64
N GLY A 121 5.26 6.18 -14.60
CA GLY A 121 5.54 4.76 -14.72
C GLY A 121 4.71 4.16 -15.85
N MET A 122 5.13 3.02 -16.39
CA MET A 122 4.32 2.30 -17.39
C MET A 122 2.88 2.21 -16.89
N GLN A 123 1.91 2.65 -17.68
CA GLN A 123 0.50 2.44 -17.34
C GLN A 123 0.22 0.95 -17.50
N HIS A 124 -0.14 0.30 -16.41
CA HIS A 124 -0.46 -1.13 -16.41
C HIS A 124 -1.92 -1.26 -16.81
N ASN A 125 -2.18 -1.34 -18.13
CA ASN A 125 -3.54 -1.52 -18.67
C ASN A 125 -4.09 -2.95 -18.47
N LYS A 126 -3.40 -3.79 -17.70
CA LYS A 126 -3.80 -5.17 -17.43
C LYS A 126 -4.76 -5.18 -16.25
N VAL A 127 -6.02 -5.50 -16.53
CA VAL A 127 -7.05 -5.67 -15.51
C VAL A 127 -6.76 -6.96 -14.73
N MET A 128 -6.65 -6.84 -13.41
CA MET A 128 -6.57 -7.98 -12.48
C MET A 128 -7.85 -8.82 -12.56
N SER A 129 -7.73 -10.15 -12.50
CA SER A 129 -8.90 -11.03 -12.49
C SER A 129 -9.79 -10.78 -11.26
N ARG A 130 -11.11 -11.03 -11.41
CA ARG A 130 -12.07 -10.90 -10.29
C ARG A 130 -11.70 -11.81 -9.12
N GLU A 131 -11.23 -13.01 -9.40
CA GLU A 131 -10.80 -13.97 -8.40
C GLU A 131 -9.62 -13.44 -7.57
N THR A 132 -8.57 -12.93 -8.22
CA THR A 132 -7.44 -12.32 -7.51
C THR A 132 -7.88 -11.13 -6.66
N ARG A 133 -8.82 -10.31 -7.16
CA ARG A 133 -9.37 -9.17 -6.41
C ARG A 133 -10.04 -9.62 -5.12
N ILE A 134 -10.91 -10.62 -5.18
CA ILE A 134 -11.59 -11.19 -4.01
C ILE A 134 -10.57 -11.74 -3.03
N MET A 135 -9.61 -12.54 -3.50
CA MET A 135 -8.59 -13.15 -2.65
C MET A 135 -7.74 -12.12 -1.90
N LEU A 136 -7.29 -11.06 -2.58
CA LEU A 136 -6.55 -9.97 -1.95
C LEU A 136 -7.43 -9.17 -0.99
N THR A 137 -8.69 -8.93 -1.34
CA THR A 137 -9.63 -8.19 -0.49
C THR A 137 -9.86 -8.93 0.83
N ASP A 138 -10.12 -10.23 0.77
CA ASP A 138 -10.30 -11.08 1.95
C ASP A 138 -9.02 -11.19 2.78
N PHE A 139 -7.88 -11.33 2.11
CA PHE A 139 -6.58 -11.38 2.78
C PHE A 139 -6.25 -10.09 3.55
N PHE A 140 -6.46 -8.92 2.94
CA PHE A 140 -6.11 -7.64 3.56
C PHE A 140 -7.15 -7.14 4.57
N LYS A 141 -8.41 -7.60 4.48
CA LYS A 141 -9.51 -7.19 5.36
C LYS A 141 -9.16 -7.10 6.85
N PRO A 142 -8.62 -8.15 7.51
CA PRO A 142 -8.29 -8.06 8.94
C PRO A 142 -7.23 -6.99 9.25
N TYR A 143 -6.27 -6.75 8.35
CA TYR A 143 -5.23 -5.74 8.55
C TYR A 143 -5.74 -4.33 8.29
N ASN A 144 -6.65 -4.17 7.33
CA ASN A 144 -7.32 -2.90 7.03
C ASN A 144 -8.23 -2.46 8.19
N ILE A 145 -8.89 -3.41 8.87
CA ILE A 145 -9.65 -3.13 10.09
C ILE A 145 -8.72 -2.58 11.17
N LYS A 146 -7.61 -3.27 11.47
CA LYS A 146 -6.63 -2.80 12.45
C LYS A 146 -6.03 -1.44 12.09
N LEU A 147 -5.75 -1.20 10.81
CA LEU A 147 -5.25 0.09 10.32
C LEU A 147 -6.29 1.21 10.53
N ALA A 148 -7.54 0.96 10.16
CA ALA A 148 -8.62 1.93 10.32
C ALA A 148 -8.88 2.27 11.80
N GLU A 149 -8.77 1.29 12.69
CA GLU A 149 -8.85 1.49 14.15
C GLU A 149 -7.66 2.31 14.66
N LEU A 150 -6.42 1.94 14.29
CA LEU A 150 -5.19 2.63 14.67
C LEU A 150 -5.20 4.10 14.24
N LEU A 151 -5.65 4.37 13.02
CA LEU A 151 -5.74 5.73 12.46
C LEU A 151 -7.02 6.48 12.84
N ARG A 152 -7.98 5.79 13.48
CA ARG A 152 -9.33 6.29 13.78
C ARG A 152 -10.05 6.82 12.53
N ASP A 153 -9.88 6.14 11.41
CA ASP A 153 -10.42 6.53 10.11
C ASP A 153 -10.94 5.33 9.33
N LYS A 154 -12.28 5.20 9.29
CA LYS A 154 -12.98 4.10 8.59
C LYS A 154 -12.76 4.10 7.08
N ARG A 155 -12.25 5.17 6.49
CA ARG A 155 -11.93 5.22 5.04
C ARG A 155 -10.82 4.25 4.65
N PHE A 156 -9.99 3.81 5.60
CA PHE A 156 -8.98 2.76 5.40
C PHE A 156 -9.53 1.34 5.46
N LEU A 157 -10.85 1.15 5.64
CA LEU A 157 -11.47 -0.16 5.44
C LEU A 157 -11.52 -0.54 3.95
N TRP A 158 -11.42 0.44 3.04
CA TRP A 158 -11.53 0.25 1.59
C TRP A 158 -12.77 -0.56 1.16
N ASN A 159 -13.90 -0.37 1.86
CA ASN A 159 -15.16 -1.05 1.54
C ASN A 159 -15.79 -0.60 0.21
N THR A 160 -15.30 0.49 -0.39
CA THR A 160 -15.73 0.95 -1.71
C THR A 160 -15.23 -0.03 -2.77
N ARG A 161 -16.17 -0.72 -3.44
CA ARG A 161 -15.88 -1.56 -4.60
C ARG A 161 -15.30 -0.69 -5.71
N VAL A 162 -14.01 -0.88 -6.02
CA VAL A 162 -13.38 -0.44 -7.27
C VAL A 162 -13.45 -1.56 -8.28
#